data_AF-A0A182MPS9-F1
#
_entry.id   AF-A0A182MPS9-F1
#
_cell.length_a   1.000
_cell.length_b   1.000
_cell.length_c   1.000
_cell.angle_alpha   90.00
_cell.angle_beta   90.00
_cell.angle_gamma   90.00
#
_symmetry.space_group_name_H-M   'P 1'
#
loop_
_entity.id
_entity.type
_entity.pdbx_description
1 polymer ?
#
loop_
_entity_poly.entity_id
_entity_poly.type
_entity_poly.pdbx_seq_one_letter_code
_entity_poly.pdbx_strand_id
1 'polypeptide(L)'
;MLDLEVTPERSLGSTTENWEFVLGMHFSQAVAIIQSQVGIIKGVQVLYSDTNPLNVDIIINMPQDGIRLIFDPVQQRLKTIEVFNMKLVKLKYCSMPFNSPEVVPSIEEIEHSFGATHPGVYDAAKQLFALHFRGLSFYFPVDSKLQPGYAHGLGSLHFPSGESPVVSKMAIYSGVNVIDSRPPPLPLSCYHQQLYLEAATVLRSAHGTRGLRLQLYTEGSIRTLEPRKQCLTREILFGDSCQDVASNLGAPSRVFFKSEDKMKIHSPSAHRRVQSKRSDFFFNYFTLGIDVLFDARTHKTKKIIMHTNFPGHYNFNMYHRCEFQLELAADKVTEDAPLDAPVTITAYTKWDAIASRLAPAERPVVLHRVGSTNTANVFGSTFSYGYQDIIFEVMPNNYIASLTLYQPATPYHVADWNTTAITGHIGSSSSTGSSSSSTTAPSSSGGRNVLLHEAKPNQANIRITA
;
A
#
# COMPACT_ATOMS: atom_id res chain seq x y z
N MET A 1 -14.49 -13.97 -23.34
CA MET A 1 -13.37 -13.14 -23.80
C MET A 1 -13.75 -11.70 -23.58
N LEU A 2 -12.92 -10.93 -22.89
CA LEU A 2 -13.17 -9.51 -22.69
C LEU A 2 -13.12 -8.78 -24.04
N ASP A 3 -13.99 -7.78 -24.23
CA ASP A 3 -13.99 -6.89 -25.40
C ASP A 3 -13.66 -5.47 -24.93
N LEU A 4 -12.46 -5.01 -25.27
CA LEU A 4 -11.82 -3.85 -24.65
C LEU A 4 -11.34 -2.83 -25.69
N GLU A 5 -11.52 -1.55 -25.37
CA GLU A 5 -10.97 -0.41 -26.08
C GLU A 5 -9.62 -0.02 -25.49
N VAL A 6 -8.62 0.11 -26.36
CA VAL A 6 -7.29 0.59 -26.03
C VAL A 6 -7.26 2.11 -26.20
N THR A 7 -6.91 2.84 -25.14
CA THR A 7 -6.60 4.26 -25.23
C THR A 7 -5.13 4.49 -24.87
N PRO A 8 -4.24 4.72 -25.85
CA PRO A 8 -2.81 4.97 -25.61
C PRO A 8 -2.58 6.07 -24.56
N GLU A 9 -1.52 5.93 -23.76
CA GLU A 9 -1.21 6.82 -22.62
C GLU A 9 -2.27 6.92 -21.51
N ARG A 10 -3.43 6.24 -21.62
CA ARG A 10 -4.56 6.48 -20.72
C ARG A 10 -5.13 5.23 -20.09
N SER A 11 -5.72 4.32 -20.86
CA SER A 11 -6.56 3.26 -20.28
C SER A 11 -6.77 2.04 -21.17
N LEU A 12 -7.25 0.97 -20.54
CA LEU A 12 -7.84 -0.20 -21.16
C LEU A 12 -9.22 -0.43 -20.51
N GLY A 13 -10.30 -0.38 -21.28
CA GLY A 13 -11.65 -0.44 -20.72
C GLY A 13 -12.65 -1.19 -21.58
N SER A 14 -13.71 -1.69 -20.96
CA SER A 14 -14.81 -2.35 -21.66
C SER A 14 -15.83 -1.32 -22.15
N THR A 15 -16.14 -1.38 -23.45
CA THR A 15 -17.17 -0.54 -24.07
C THR A 15 -18.60 -1.04 -23.77
N THR A 16 -18.76 -2.33 -23.41
CA THR A 16 -20.06 -2.93 -23.12
C THR A 16 -20.44 -2.85 -21.64
N GLU A 17 -19.46 -3.05 -20.75
CA GLU A 17 -19.69 -3.14 -19.29
C GLU A 17 -19.37 -1.82 -18.54
N ASN A 18 -18.98 -0.77 -19.28
CA ASN A 18 -18.74 0.59 -18.79
C ASN A 18 -17.76 0.68 -17.60
N TRP A 19 -16.60 0.03 -17.72
CA TRP A 19 -15.49 0.15 -16.78
C TRP A 19 -14.17 0.34 -17.51
N GLU A 20 -13.22 1.04 -16.89
CA GLU A 20 -11.88 1.24 -17.44
C GLU A 20 -10.78 1.15 -16.37
N PHE A 21 -9.69 0.46 -16.70
CA PHE A 21 -8.44 0.56 -15.96
C PHE A 21 -7.66 1.75 -16.49
N VAL A 22 -7.45 2.77 -15.65
CA VAL A 22 -6.82 4.04 -16.03
C VAL A 22 -5.43 4.14 -15.40
N LEU A 23 -4.42 4.47 -16.19
CA LEU A 23 -3.08 4.75 -15.69
C LEU A 23 -3.14 5.85 -14.61
N GLY A 24 -2.43 5.63 -13.51
CA GLY A 24 -2.42 6.51 -12.33
C GLY A 24 -3.52 6.20 -11.31
N MET A 25 -4.52 5.37 -11.62
CA MET A 25 -5.52 4.97 -10.64
C MET A 25 -4.90 4.17 -9.49
N HIS A 26 -5.45 4.31 -8.30
CA HIS A 26 -4.94 3.59 -7.13
C HIS A 26 -5.30 2.09 -7.19
N PHE A 27 -4.46 1.24 -6.59
CA PHE A 27 -4.66 -0.21 -6.52
C PHE A 27 -6.08 -0.60 -6.07
N SER A 28 -6.61 0.05 -5.03
CA SER A 28 -7.96 -0.22 -4.52
C SER A 28 -9.08 0.05 -5.51
N GLN A 29 -8.89 1.00 -6.43
CA GLN A 29 -9.88 1.32 -7.46
C GLN A 29 -9.93 0.24 -8.53
N ALA A 30 -8.76 -0.28 -8.94
CA ALA A 30 -8.69 -1.42 -9.84
C ALA A 30 -9.31 -2.68 -9.21
N VAL A 31 -9.03 -2.93 -7.93
CA VAL A 31 -9.67 -4.04 -7.19
C VAL A 31 -11.19 -3.85 -7.13
N ALA A 32 -11.68 -2.64 -6.88
CA ALA A 32 -13.12 -2.36 -6.84
C ALA A 32 -13.79 -2.62 -8.21
N ILE A 33 -13.15 -2.25 -9.32
CA ILE A 33 -13.62 -2.59 -10.68
C ILE A 33 -13.67 -4.10 -10.85
N ILE A 34 -12.60 -4.82 -10.51
CA ILE A 34 -12.57 -6.29 -10.65
C ILE A 34 -13.65 -6.95 -9.80
N GLN A 35 -13.86 -6.47 -8.57
CA GLN A 35 -14.91 -6.94 -7.66
C GLN A 35 -16.32 -6.58 -8.13
N SER A 36 -16.52 -5.58 -8.97
CA SER A 36 -17.82 -5.35 -9.60
C SER A 36 -18.07 -6.28 -10.79
N GLN A 37 -17.04 -7.02 -11.25
CA GLN A 37 -17.06 -7.87 -12.43
C GLN A 37 -16.81 -9.37 -12.14
N VAL A 38 -17.20 -9.87 -10.95
CA VAL A 38 -16.91 -11.25 -10.47
C VAL A 38 -17.40 -12.37 -11.40
N GLY A 39 -18.38 -12.10 -12.27
CA GLY A 39 -18.86 -13.06 -13.27
C GLY A 39 -18.06 -13.07 -14.57
N ILE A 40 -17.34 -11.98 -14.86
CA ILE A 40 -16.68 -11.71 -16.14
C ILE A 40 -15.18 -11.91 -16.02
N ILE A 41 -14.54 -11.23 -15.06
CA ILE A 41 -13.09 -11.31 -14.80
C ILE A 41 -12.82 -12.49 -13.87
N LYS A 42 -11.88 -13.37 -14.23
CA LYS A 42 -11.67 -14.64 -13.53
C LYS A 42 -10.19 -14.93 -13.23
N GLY A 43 -9.98 -15.72 -12.18
CA GLY A 43 -8.65 -16.22 -11.83
C GLY A 43 -7.67 -15.12 -11.42
N VAL A 44 -8.17 -14.05 -10.79
CA VAL A 44 -7.38 -12.90 -10.34
C VAL A 44 -6.35 -13.35 -9.30
N GLN A 45 -5.13 -12.84 -9.44
CA GLN A 45 -4.03 -13.08 -8.51
C GLN A 45 -3.35 -11.75 -8.21
N VAL A 46 -2.99 -11.52 -6.95
CA VAL A 46 -2.15 -10.39 -6.55
C VAL A 46 -0.75 -10.89 -6.25
N LEU A 47 0.25 -10.32 -6.93
CA LEU A 47 1.67 -10.60 -6.76
C LEU A 47 2.35 -9.40 -6.09
N TYR A 48 3.14 -9.65 -5.05
CA TYR A 48 3.92 -8.63 -4.36
C TYR A 48 5.11 -9.26 -3.62
N SER A 49 6.06 -8.44 -3.16
CA SER A 49 7.19 -8.91 -2.36
C SER A 49 7.06 -8.52 -0.90
N ASP A 50 7.06 -9.50 0.00
CA ASP A 50 7.06 -9.25 1.45
C ASP A 50 8.41 -8.75 1.96
N THR A 51 9.50 -9.17 1.31
CA THR A 51 10.86 -8.80 1.71
C THR A 51 11.21 -7.40 1.21
N ASN A 52 10.78 -7.06 0.00
CA ASN A 52 11.11 -5.80 -0.66
C ASN A 52 9.86 -5.08 -1.22
N PRO A 53 8.86 -4.75 -0.38
CA PRO A 53 7.57 -4.22 -0.81
C PRO A 53 7.62 -2.82 -1.46
N LEU A 54 8.74 -2.09 -1.30
CA LEU A 54 8.94 -0.76 -1.89
C LEU A 54 9.77 -0.79 -3.19
N ASN A 55 10.39 -1.92 -3.53
CA ASN A 55 11.27 -2.03 -4.71
C ASN A 55 10.70 -2.93 -5.80
N VAL A 56 9.72 -3.76 -5.46
CA VAL A 56 9.10 -4.71 -6.39
C VAL A 56 7.66 -4.27 -6.64
N ASP A 57 7.33 -3.98 -7.90
CA ASP A 57 5.99 -3.60 -8.33
C ASP A 57 4.91 -4.55 -7.78
N ILE A 58 3.75 -4.00 -7.43
CA ILE A 58 2.57 -4.77 -7.05
C ILE A 58 1.82 -5.10 -8.35
N ILE A 59 1.43 -6.35 -8.54
CA ILE A 59 0.83 -6.80 -9.80
C ILE A 59 -0.53 -7.44 -9.54
N ILE A 60 -1.55 -7.00 -10.26
CA ILE A 60 -2.79 -7.78 -10.41
C ILE A 60 -2.68 -8.55 -11.72
N ASN A 61 -2.60 -9.87 -11.63
CA ASN A 61 -2.46 -10.79 -12.74
C ASN A 61 -3.80 -11.49 -13.00
N MET A 62 -4.30 -11.41 -14.23
CA MET A 62 -5.55 -12.04 -14.68
C MET A 62 -5.24 -13.05 -15.80
N PRO A 63 -4.67 -14.23 -15.46
CA PRO A 63 -4.22 -15.22 -16.43
C PRO A 63 -5.33 -15.79 -17.31
N GLN A 64 -6.57 -15.84 -16.83
CA GLN A 64 -7.70 -16.33 -17.63
C GLN A 64 -8.22 -15.29 -18.63
N ASP A 65 -7.85 -14.03 -18.43
CA ASP A 65 -8.26 -12.90 -19.27
C ASP A 65 -7.09 -12.32 -20.10
N GLY A 66 -5.86 -12.80 -19.87
CA GLY A 66 -4.66 -12.39 -20.61
C GLY A 66 -4.13 -10.99 -20.25
N ILE A 67 -4.57 -10.41 -19.12
CA ILE A 67 -4.26 -9.03 -18.72
C ILE A 67 -3.47 -9.00 -17.41
N ARG A 68 -2.53 -8.07 -17.32
CA ARG A 68 -1.74 -7.79 -16.12
C ARG A 68 -1.72 -6.29 -15.86
N LEU A 69 -2.03 -5.90 -14.63
CA LEU A 69 -1.95 -4.52 -14.16
C LEU A 69 -0.74 -4.38 -13.24
N ILE A 70 0.17 -3.48 -13.55
CA ILE A 70 1.43 -3.28 -12.82
C ILE A 70 1.38 -1.95 -12.11
N PHE A 71 1.47 -1.98 -10.78
CA PHE A 71 1.40 -0.82 -9.92
C PHE A 71 2.76 -0.49 -9.34
N ASP A 72 3.06 0.80 -9.29
CA ASP A 72 4.23 1.30 -8.57
C ASP A 72 4.15 0.91 -7.08
N PRO A 73 5.22 0.39 -6.48
CA PRO A 73 5.18 -0.14 -5.11
C PRO A 73 5.04 0.94 -4.03
N VAL A 74 5.49 2.16 -4.31
CA VAL A 74 5.49 3.27 -3.37
C VAL A 74 4.16 4.00 -3.42
N GLN A 75 3.80 4.50 -4.61
CA GLN A 75 2.57 5.27 -4.84
C GLN A 75 1.33 4.39 -4.97
N GLN A 76 1.50 3.09 -5.21
CA GLN A 76 0.39 2.12 -5.37
C GLN A 76 -0.58 2.53 -6.49
N ARG A 77 -0.02 3.17 -7.53
CA ARG A 77 -0.73 3.65 -8.71
C ARG A 77 -0.40 2.82 -9.93
N LEU A 78 -1.39 2.63 -10.79
CA LEU A 78 -1.26 1.87 -12.02
C LEU A 78 -0.25 2.53 -12.95
N LYS A 79 0.88 1.86 -13.20
CA LYS A 79 2.00 2.34 -14.01
C LYS A 79 1.95 1.78 -15.43
N THR A 80 1.55 0.52 -15.57
CA THR A 80 1.52 -0.18 -16.86
C THR A 80 0.35 -1.17 -16.90
N ILE A 81 -0.32 -1.23 -18.04
CA ILE A 81 -1.32 -2.26 -18.37
C ILE A 81 -0.73 -3.13 -19.45
N GLU A 82 -0.57 -4.42 -19.20
CA GLU A 82 -0.06 -5.38 -20.18
C GLU A 82 -1.17 -6.34 -20.61
N VAL A 83 -1.27 -6.56 -21.92
CA VAL A 83 -1.96 -7.73 -22.47
C VAL A 83 -0.88 -8.71 -22.88
N PHE A 84 -0.76 -9.82 -22.15
CA PHE A 84 0.29 -10.82 -22.37
C PHE A 84 -0.22 -12.08 -23.08
N ASN A 85 -1.52 -12.17 -23.35
CA ASN A 85 -2.10 -13.22 -24.18
C ASN A 85 -3.22 -12.67 -25.06
N MET A 86 -2.86 -12.32 -26.29
CA MET A 86 -3.77 -11.74 -27.29
C MET A 86 -4.96 -12.66 -27.62
N LYS A 87 -4.83 -13.98 -27.40
CA LYS A 87 -5.88 -14.97 -27.71
C LYS A 87 -7.05 -14.96 -26.71
N LEU A 88 -6.90 -14.28 -25.57
CA LEU A 88 -7.88 -14.24 -24.48
C LEU A 88 -8.66 -12.92 -24.39
N VAL A 89 -8.40 -11.98 -25.30
CA VAL A 89 -9.02 -10.65 -25.31
C VAL A 89 -9.37 -10.23 -26.75
N LYS A 90 -10.48 -9.51 -26.93
CA LYS A 90 -10.76 -8.73 -28.15
C LYS A 90 -10.35 -7.28 -27.89
N LEU A 91 -9.59 -6.69 -28.80
CA LEU A 91 -9.09 -5.32 -28.65
C LEU A 91 -9.51 -4.45 -29.83
N LYS A 92 -9.90 -3.23 -29.50
CA LYS A 92 -10.27 -2.17 -30.44
C LYS A 92 -9.44 -0.92 -30.19
N TYR A 93 -9.23 -0.16 -31.25
CA TYR A 93 -8.67 1.19 -31.19
C TYR A 93 -9.51 2.10 -32.09
N CYS A 94 -9.98 3.21 -31.54
CA CYS A 94 -10.97 4.08 -32.18
C CYS A 94 -12.22 3.28 -32.66
N SER A 95 -12.69 2.36 -31.83
CA SER A 95 -13.80 1.41 -32.12
C SER A 95 -13.55 0.41 -33.25
N MET A 96 -12.37 0.41 -33.87
CA MET A 96 -11.99 -0.55 -34.92
C MET A 96 -11.26 -1.74 -34.31
N PRO A 97 -11.68 -2.99 -34.60
CA PRO A 97 -11.01 -4.18 -34.06
C PRO A 97 -9.67 -4.40 -34.75
N PHE A 98 -8.60 -4.58 -33.95
CA PHE A 98 -7.27 -4.97 -34.45
C PHE A 98 -6.82 -6.33 -33.89
N ASN A 99 -7.55 -6.88 -32.92
CA ASN A 99 -7.32 -8.22 -32.37
C ASN A 99 -8.67 -8.85 -31.99
N SER A 100 -9.05 -9.91 -32.69
CA SER A 100 -10.22 -10.74 -32.38
C SER A 100 -10.04 -12.15 -32.97
N PRO A 101 -10.96 -13.10 -32.75
CA PRO A 101 -10.91 -14.39 -33.44
C PRO A 101 -10.96 -14.26 -34.96
N GLU A 102 -11.49 -13.15 -35.47
CA GLU A 102 -11.64 -12.83 -36.89
C GLU A 102 -10.53 -11.91 -37.42
N VAL A 103 -9.87 -11.13 -36.55
CA VAL A 103 -8.81 -10.17 -36.90
C VAL A 103 -7.52 -10.54 -36.19
N VAL A 104 -6.51 -10.95 -36.95
CA VAL A 104 -5.19 -11.31 -36.42
C VAL A 104 -4.36 -10.04 -36.22
N PRO A 105 -3.75 -9.79 -35.05
CA PRO A 105 -2.89 -8.63 -34.81
C PRO A 105 -1.52 -8.85 -35.45
N SER A 106 -1.48 -8.91 -36.78
CA SER A 106 -0.23 -8.92 -37.54
C SER A 106 0.42 -7.55 -37.48
N ILE A 107 1.70 -7.48 -37.82
CA ILE A 107 2.39 -6.20 -38.00
C ILE A 107 1.63 -5.24 -38.94
N GLU A 108 1.16 -5.72 -40.09
CA GLU A 108 0.43 -4.92 -41.08
C GLU A 108 -0.86 -4.37 -40.49
N GLU A 109 -1.57 -5.17 -39.69
CA GLU A 109 -2.78 -4.73 -39.00
C GLU A 109 -2.46 -3.64 -37.95
N ILE A 110 -1.35 -3.78 -37.22
CA ILE A 110 -0.90 -2.75 -36.28
C ILE A 110 -0.53 -1.45 -37.01
N GLU A 111 0.19 -1.51 -38.12
CA GLU A 111 0.53 -0.33 -38.93
C GLU A 111 -0.72 0.32 -39.54
N HIS A 112 -1.68 -0.49 -40.00
CA HIS A 112 -2.96 -0.01 -40.51
C HIS A 112 -3.80 0.68 -39.42
N SER A 113 -3.85 0.08 -38.22
CA SER A 113 -4.66 0.58 -37.10
C SER A 113 -4.05 1.80 -36.39
N PHE A 114 -2.72 1.84 -36.20
CA PHE A 114 -2.04 2.86 -35.39
C PHE A 114 -1.18 3.83 -36.19
N GLY A 115 -1.00 3.58 -37.49
CA GLY A 115 -0.21 4.40 -38.39
C GLY A 115 1.30 4.17 -38.29
N ALA A 116 2.06 5.07 -38.93
CA ALA A 116 3.51 4.99 -38.96
C ALA A 116 4.14 5.23 -37.58
N THR A 117 5.25 4.54 -37.31
CA THR A 117 6.00 4.69 -36.07
C THR A 117 7.53 4.71 -36.30
N HIS A 118 8.30 4.98 -35.24
CA HIS A 118 9.75 4.88 -35.27
C HIS A 118 10.21 3.45 -35.61
N PRO A 119 11.43 3.28 -36.14
CA PRO A 119 11.98 1.95 -36.43
C PRO A 119 11.91 1.07 -35.17
N GLY A 120 11.32 -0.11 -35.29
CA GLY A 120 11.22 -1.02 -34.16
C GLY A 120 12.57 -1.56 -33.71
N VAL A 121 12.61 -2.02 -32.47
CA VAL A 121 13.83 -2.43 -31.77
C VAL A 121 13.80 -3.94 -31.55
N TYR A 122 14.86 -4.63 -31.98
CA TYR A 122 15.01 -6.06 -31.74
C TYR A 122 15.87 -6.33 -30.50
N ASP A 123 15.31 -7.09 -29.56
CA ASP A 123 16.01 -7.61 -28.40
C ASP A 123 16.42 -9.07 -28.67
N ALA A 124 17.68 -9.26 -29.06
CA ALA A 124 18.25 -10.58 -29.35
C ALA A 124 18.28 -11.50 -28.11
N ALA A 125 18.37 -10.96 -26.89
CA ALA A 125 18.36 -11.78 -25.69
C ALA A 125 16.96 -12.35 -25.41
N LYS A 126 15.92 -11.58 -25.72
CA LYS A 126 14.53 -12.00 -25.53
C LYS A 126 13.88 -12.62 -26.77
N GLN A 127 14.56 -12.57 -27.93
CA GLN A 127 13.98 -12.99 -29.21
C GLN A 127 12.66 -12.25 -29.50
N LEU A 128 12.63 -10.96 -29.15
CA LEU A 128 11.46 -10.11 -29.26
C LEU A 128 11.77 -8.88 -30.09
N PHE A 129 10.94 -8.62 -31.08
CA PHE A 129 10.89 -7.38 -31.82
C PHE A 129 9.82 -6.47 -31.23
N ALA A 130 10.14 -5.22 -30.94
CA ALA A 130 9.22 -4.25 -30.35
C ALA A 130 8.92 -3.08 -31.28
N LEU A 131 7.63 -2.78 -31.47
CA LEU A 131 7.14 -1.54 -32.07
C LEU A 131 6.66 -0.61 -30.96
N HIS A 132 7.18 0.62 -30.94
CA HIS A 132 6.88 1.60 -29.88
C HIS A 132 6.10 2.78 -30.44
N PHE A 133 4.89 2.99 -29.94
CA PHE A 133 4.12 4.21 -30.09
C PHE A 133 4.20 5.03 -28.81
N ARG A 134 3.74 6.27 -28.85
CA ARG A 134 3.60 7.08 -27.64
C ARG A 134 2.59 6.42 -26.69
N GLY A 135 3.05 5.96 -25.53
CA GLY A 135 2.26 5.28 -24.51
C GLY A 135 1.71 3.90 -24.84
N LEU A 136 2.22 3.26 -25.90
CA LEU A 136 1.77 1.95 -26.35
C LEU A 136 2.94 1.20 -26.99
N SER A 137 3.09 -0.08 -26.71
CA SER A 137 4.10 -0.92 -27.37
C SER A 137 3.55 -2.30 -27.71
N PHE A 138 4.00 -2.83 -28.84
CA PHE A 138 3.67 -4.17 -29.33
C PHE A 138 4.94 -5.01 -29.44
N TYR A 139 4.87 -6.27 -29.02
CA TYR A 139 6.00 -7.20 -29.01
C TYR A 139 5.68 -8.43 -29.86
N PHE A 140 6.55 -8.70 -30.83
CA PHE A 140 6.45 -9.78 -31.79
C PHE A 140 7.59 -10.77 -31.51
N PRO A 141 7.31 -12.07 -31.34
CA PRO A 141 8.35 -13.06 -31.22
C PRO A 141 9.05 -13.23 -32.58
N VAL A 142 10.38 -13.24 -32.60
CA VAL A 142 11.18 -13.41 -33.82
C VAL A 142 12.22 -14.49 -33.58
N ASP A 143 12.32 -15.47 -34.47
CA ASP A 143 13.33 -16.53 -34.37
C ASP A 143 14.74 -15.98 -34.66
N SER A 144 15.67 -16.29 -33.78
CA SER A 144 17.10 -15.96 -33.76
C SER A 144 17.85 -16.18 -35.09
N LYS A 145 17.33 -17.06 -35.94
CA LYS A 145 17.90 -17.33 -37.27
C LYS A 145 17.66 -16.20 -38.28
N LEU A 146 16.76 -15.28 -37.98
CA LEU A 146 16.40 -14.12 -38.80
C LEU A 146 17.11 -12.90 -38.26
N GLN A 147 18.37 -12.71 -38.66
CA GLN A 147 19.07 -11.48 -38.33
C GLN A 147 18.41 -10.30 -39.08
N PRO A 148 18.01 -9.23 -38.38
CA PRO A 148 17.59 -8.01 -39.06
C PRO A 148 18.80 -7.42 -39.80
N GLY A 149 18.74 -7.39 -41.12
CA GLY A 149 19.58 -6.47 -41.88
C GLY A 149 19.23 -5.06 -41.42
N TYR A 150 20.12 -4.45 -40.64
CA TYR A 150 20.00 -3.07 -40.15
C TYR A 150 19.92 -2.11 -41.34
N ALA A 151 18.72 -1.89 -41.87
CA ALA A 151 18.50 -0.80 -42.81
C ALA A 151 17.13 -0.15 -42.63
N HIS A 152 15.99 -0.83 -42.79
CA HIS A 152 14.72 -0.12 -43.01
C HIS A 152 13.48 -0.80 -42.40
N GLY A 153 13.41 -0.88 -41.05
CA GLY A 153 12.21 -1.40 -40.38
C GLY A 153 11.87 -2.86 -40.74
N LEU A 154 10.71 -3.33 -40.30
CA LEU A 154 10.25 -4.71 -40.53
C LEU A 154 9.99 -5.05 -41.99
N GLY A 155 9.82 -4.05 -42.87
CA GLY A 155 9.74 -4.29 -44.31
C GLY A 155 11.01 -4.95 -44.91
N SER A 156 12.14 -4.95 -44.18
CA SER A 156 13.36 -5.68 -44.58
C SER A 156 13.54 -7.05 -43.89
N LEU A 157 12.73 -7.34 -42.86
CA LEU A 157 12.77 -8.62 -42.15
C LEU A 157 12.03 -9.66 -42.98
N HIS A 158 12.78 -10.50 -43.68
CA HIS A 158 12.24 -11.62 -44.44
C HIS A 158 11.89 -12.76 -43.48
N PHE A 159 10.61 -12.97 -43.21
CA PHE A 159 10.15 -14.11 -42.42
C PHE A 159 10.15 -15.38 -43.29
N PRO A 160 10.71 -16.50 -42.80
CA PRO A 160 11.06 -17.66 -43.61
C PRO A 160 9.84 -18.45 -44.11
N SER A 161 8.63 -18.08 -43.69
CA SER A 161 7.35 -18.70 -44.09
C SER A 161 6.42 -17.79 -44.89
N GLY A 162 6.76 -16.51 -45.13
CA GLY A 162 5.83 -15.56 -45.72
C GLY A 162 4.64 -15.19 -44.80
N GLU A 163 4.60 -15.70 -43.57
CA GLU A 163 3.62 -15.32 -42.56
C GLU A 163 4.12 -14.09 -41.80
N SER A 164 3.30 -13.03 -41.77
CA SER A 164 3.60 -11.82 -41.02
C SER A 164 3.57 -12.08 -39.50
N PRO A 165 4.55 -11.58 -38.73
CA PRO A 165 4.61 -11.77 -37.29
C PRO A 165 3.35 -11.29 -36.60
N VAL A 166 2.93 -12.02 -35.58
CA VAL A 166 1.74 -11.71 -34.79
C VAL A 166 2.15 -11.19 -33.42
N VAL A 167 1.44 -10.17 -32.92
CA VAL A 167 1.65 -9.63 -31.58
C VAL A 167 1.47 -10.75 -30.54
N SER A 168 2.47 -10.88 -29.68
CA SER A 168 2.42 -11.78 -28.51
C SER A 168 2.09 -11.03 -27.22
N LYS A 169 2.49 -9.75 -27.14
CA LYS A 169 2.29 -8.90 -25.97
C LYS A 169 2.07 -7.45 -26.38
N MET A 170 1.23 -6.74 -25.65
CA MET A 170 0.99 -5.31 -25.74
C MET A 170 1.17 -4.66 -24.37
N ALA A 171 1.67 -3.43 -24.31
CA ALA A 171 1.78 -2.66 -23.07
C ALA A 171 1.29 -1.22 -23.29
N ILE A 172 0.45 -0.72 -22.37
CA ILE A 172 -0.02 0.67 -22.28
C ILE A 172 0.64 1.30 -21.06
N TYR A 173 1.23 2.47 -21.24
CA TYR A 173 1.99 3.18 -20.20
C TYR A 173 1.99 4.69 -20.47
N SER A 174 2.45 5.49 -19.50
CA SER A 174 2.63 6.93 -19.70
C SER A 174 4.08 7.23 -20.08
N GLY A 175 4.30 8.06 -21.10
CA GLY A 175 5.62 8.48 -21.54
C GLY A 175 6.15 7.70 -22.74
N VAL A 176 7.48 7.65 -22.88
CA VAL A 176 8.14 7.23 -24.13
C VAL A 176 8.39 5.73 -24.18
N ASN A 177 8.81 5.10 -23.08
CA ASN A 177 9.10 3.66 -23.03
C ASN A 177 8.56 3.00 -21.74
N VAL A 178 8.41 1.67 -21.77
CA VAL A 178 7.89 0.88 -20.64
C VAL A 178 8.84 0.86 -19.44
N ILE A 179 10.15 0.82 -19.68
CA ILE A 179 11.18 0.61 -18.65
C ILE A 179 11.26 1.82 -17.70
N ASP A 180 11.25 3.01 -18.26
CA ASP A 180 11.31 4.30 -17.56
C ASP A 180 9.92 4.83 -17.20
N SER A 181 8.86 4.07 -17.50
CA SER A 181 7.50 4.49 -17.18
C SER A 181 7.36 4.73 -15.67
N ARG A 182 6.67 5.82 -15.33
CA ARG A 182 6.30 6.17 -13.96
C ARG A 182 4.78 6.28 -13.91
N PRO A 183 4.15 5.95 -12.77
CA PRO A 183 2.71 6.15 -12.64
C PRO A 183 2.40 7.65 -12.82
N PRO A 184 1.43 8.03 -13.66
CA PRO A 184 0.98 9.41 -13.72
C PRO A 184 0.29 9.81 -12.39
N PRO A 185 0.09 11.12 -12.15
CA PRO A 185 -0.74 11.59 -11.05
C PRO A 185 -2.11 10.92 -11.06
N LEU A 186 -2.75 10.79 -9.89
CA LEU A 186 -4.12 10.26 -9.80
C LEU A 186 -5.02 11.05 -10.77
N PRO A 187 -5.68 10.40 -11.76
CA PRO A 187 -6.52 11.11 -12.71
C PRO A 187 -7.73 11.73 -12.02
N LEU A 188 -8.17 12.91 -12.47
CA LEU A 188 -9.36 13.57 -11.90
C LEU A 188 -10.62 12.70 -12.01
N SER A 189 -10.76 11.91 -13.07
CA SER A 189 -11.85 10.94 -13.23
C SER A 189 -11.89 9.89 -12.12
N CYS A 190 -10.77 9.65 -11.44
CA CYS A 190 -10.66 8.72 -10.32
C CYS A 190 -10.87 9.39 -8.96
N TYR A 191 -11.18 10.69 -8.88
CA TYR A 191 -11.31 11.36 -7.58
C TYR A 191 -12.62 11.01 -6.87
N HIS A 192 -13.69 10.80 -7.64
CA HIS A 192 -15.03 10.45 -7.13
C HIS A 192 -15.51 11.39 -6.01
N GLN A 193 -15.19 12.69 -6.11
CA GLN A 193 -15.52 13.72 -5.11
C GLN A 193 -14.97 13.44 -3.69
N GLN A 194 -13.90 12.65 -3.58
CA GLN A 194 -13.24 12.35 -2.32
C GLN A 194 -12.06 13.29 -2.06
N LEU A 195 -11.67 13.38 -0.78
CA LEU A 195 -10.43 14.01 -0.36
C LEU A 195 -9.31 12.98 -0.34
N TYR A 196 -8.13 13.38 -0.81
CA TYR A 196 -6.92 12.57 -0.80
C TYR A 196 -5.83 13.28 -0.02
N LEU A 197 -4.94 12.50 0.58
CA LEU A 197 -3.81 13.02 1.36
C LEU A 197 -2.58 13.15 0.47
N GLU A 198 -1.94 14.32 0.52
CA GLU A 198 -0.60 14.54 -0.05
C GLU A 198 0.48 14.38 1.02
N ALA A 199 0.26 14.93 2.21
CA ALA A 199 1.16 14.79 3.36
C ALA A 199 0.43 15.00 4.70
N ALA A 200 0.87 14.30 5.75
CA ALA A 200 0.41 14.48 7.12
C ALA A 200 1.58 14.79 8.07
N THR A 201 1.62 15.97 8.67
CA THR A 201 2.64 16.33 9.66
C THR A 201 2.07 16.12 11.06
N VAL A 202 2.76 15.32 11.89
CA VAL A 202 2.38 15.14 13.29
C VAL A 202 2.79 16.37 14.09
N LEU A 203 1.81 17.01 14.74
CA LEU A 203 2.04 18.21 15.56
C LEU A 203 2.36 17.79 16.99
N ARG A 204 3.59 18.05 17.45
CA ARG A 204 4.03 17.75 18.82
C ARG A 204 4.37 19.02 19.60
N SER A 205 4.37 18.88 20.93
CA SER A 205 4.75 19.90 21.90
C SER A 205 5.51 19.25 23.06
N ALA A 206 5.96 20.07 24.01
CA ALA A 206 6.55 19.58 25.26
C ALA A 206 5.61 18.69 26.09
N HIS A 207 4.30 18.74 25.82
CA HIS A 207 3.26 17.95 26.48
C HIS A 207 2.74 16.77 25.64
N GLY A 208 3.52 16.35 24.65
CA GLY A 208 3.17 15.26 23.74
C GLY A 208 2.48 15.74 22.46
N THR A 209 1.77 14.82 21.82
CA THR A 209 1.13 15.03 20.52
C THR A 209 -0.14 15.86 20.68
N ARG A 210 -0.31 16.85 19.78
CA ARG A 210 -1.49 17.72 19.73
C ARG A 210 -2.50 17.30 18.68
N GLY A 211 -2.03 16.73 17.56
CA GLY A 211 -2.87 16.40 16.42
C GLY A 211 -2.08 16.25 15.13
N LEU A 212 -2.75 16.40 14.00
CA LEU A 212 -2.17 16.34 12.66
C LEU A 212 -2.46 17.63 11.88
N ARG A 213 -1.48 18.05 11.07
CA ARG A 213 -1.69 18.97 9.95
C ARG A 213 -1.67 18.18 8.64
N LEU A 214 -2.70 18.35 7.84
CA LEU A 214 -2.97 17.56 6.64
C LEU A 214 -2.94 18.48 5.41
N GLN A 215 -2.09 18.13 4.44
CA GLN A 215 -2.13 18.68 3.09
C GLN A 215 -3.00 17.75 2.25
N LEU A 216 -4.16 18.26 1.85
CA LEU A 216 -5.20 17.50 1.18
C LEU A 216 -5.39 18.02 -0.24
N TYR A 217 -5.89 17.16 -1.11
CA TYR A 217 -6.33 17.55 -2.44
C TYR A 217 -7.63 16.86 -2.85
N THR A 218 -8.40 17.55 -3.69
CA THR A 218 -9.67 17.06 -4.25
C THR A 218 -9.94 17.71 -5.61
N GLU A 219 -11.07 17.38 -6.22
CA GLU A 219 -11.52 17.96 -7.48
C GLU A 219 -12.13 19.33 -7.19
N GLY A 220 -11.68 20.35 -7.92
CA GLY A 220 -12.16 21.72 -7.80
C GLY A 220 -13.63 21.85 -8.20
N SER A 221 -14.26 22.95 -7.78
CA SER A 221 -15.68 23.19 -8.02
C SER A 221 -16.07 23.19 -9.50
N ILE A 222 -17.21 22.56 -9.81
CA ILE A 222 -17.85 22.50 -11.14
C ILE A 222 -18.18 23.90 -11.71
N ARG A 223 -18.12 24.96 -10.90
CA ARG A 223 -18.37 26.35 -11.36
C ARG A 223 -17.30 26.87 -12.32
N THR A 224 -16.14 26.23 -12.40
CA THR A 224 -15.12 26.50 -13.42
C THR A 224 -15.25 25.50 -14.57
N LEU A 225 -15.13 25.99 -15.81
CA LEU A 225 -15.27 25.21 -17.06
C LEU A 225 -14.31 24.02 -17.16
N GLU A 226 -13.21 24.02 -16.41
CA GLU A 226 -12.24 22.92 -16.37
C GLU A 226 -12.10 22.34 -14.95
N PRO A 227 -12.26 21.01 -14.78
CA PRO A 227 -11.91 20.33 -13.55
C PRO A 227 -10.42 20.54 -13.24
N ARG A 228 -10.09 20.99 -12.02
CA ARG A 228 -8.70 21.21 -11.60
C ARG A 228 -8.46 20.61 -10.22
N LYS A 229 -7.24 20.14 -9.97
CA LYS A 229 -6.80 19.73 -8.62
C LYS A 229 -6.87 20.95 -7.70
N GLN A 230 -7.67 20.86 -6.64
CA GLN A 230 -7.71 21.84 -5.55
C GLN A 230 -6.92 21.30 -4.36
N CYS A 231 -5.98 22.09 -3.84
CA CYS A 231 -5.23 21.76 -2.63
C CYS A 231 -5.72 22.58 -1.43
N LEU A 232 -5.69 22.00 -0.24
CA LEU A 232 -6.11 22.64 0.99
C LEU A 232 -5.30 22.10 2.19
N THR A 233 -5.05 22.96 3.18
CA THR A 233 -4.41 22.56 4.44
C THR A 233 -5.43 22.58 5.56
N ARG A 234 -5.52 21.49 6.32
CA ARG A 234 -6.46 21.34 7.45
C ARG A 234 -5.74 20.74 8.64
N GLU A 235 -6.31 20.93 9.83
CA GLU A 235 -5.80 20.32 11.05
C GLU A 235 -6.88 19.49 11.72
N ILE A 236 -6.48 18.41 12.38
CA ILE A 236 -7.30 17.66 13.31
C ILE A 236 -6.55 17.55 14.63
N LEU A 237 -7.17 18.01 15.72
CA LEU A 237 -6.54 18.10 17.03
C LEU A 237 -7.22 17.15 18.02
N PHE A 238 -6.46 16.72 19.04
CA PHE A 238 -7.06 16.05 20.18
C PHE A 238 -8.01 16.99 20.91
N GLY A 239 -9.20 16.51 21.25
CA GLY A 239 -10.28 17.30 21.82
C GLY A 239 -11.27 17.88 20.81
N ASP A 240 -11.00 17.82 19.50
CA ASP A 240 -11.94 18.24 18.45
C ASP A 240 -13.21 17.39 18.49
N SER A 241 -14.36 18.02 18.24
CA SER A 241 -15.63 17.32 18.13
C SER A 241 -15.74 16.57 16.80
N CYS A 242 -16.75 15.70 16.69
CA CYS A 242 -17.08 15.04 15.42
C CYS A 242 -17.39 16.07 14.31
N GLN A 243 -18.04 17.18 14.67
CA GLN A 243 -18.39 18.25 13.75
C GLN A 243 -17.14 18.99 13.26
N ASP A 244 -16.17 19.25 14.14
CA ASP A 244 -14.91 19.91 13.77
C ASP A 244 -14.14 19.04 12.76
N VAL A 245 -13.98 17.75 13.08
CA VAL A 245 -13.32 16.79 12.19
C VAL A 245 -14.05 16.67 10.85
N ALA A 246 -15.37 16.51 10.85
CA ALA A 246 -16.15 16.42 9.62
C ALA A 246 -16.16 17.72 8.80
N SER A 247 -16.07 18.89 9.45
CA SER A 247 -15.96 20.19 8.76
C SER A 247 -14.59 20.38 8.10
N ASN A 248 -13.56 19.74 8.64
CA ASN A 248 -12.21 19.76 8.09
C ASN A 248 -11.98 18.70 7.01
N LEU A 249 -12.51 17.49 7.19
CA LEU A 249 -12.21 16.32 6.34
C LEU A 249 -13.39 15.82 5.51
N GLY A 250 -14.56 16.43 5.64
CA GLY A 250 -15.80 15.92 5.06
C GLY A 250 -16.35 14.70 5.82
N ALA A 251 -17.38 14.08 5.23
CA ALA A 251 -17.99 12.88 5.78
C ALA A 251 -17.00 11.70 5.75
N PRO A 252 -16.93 10.89 6.82
CA PRO A 252 -16.08 9.71 6.81
C PRO A 252 -16.59 8.66 5.83
N SER A 253 -15.67 7.88 5.26
CA SER A 253 -16.02 6.76 4.39
C SER A 253 -16.81 5.68 5.14
N ARG A 254 -16.53 5.50 6.43
CA ARG A 254 -17.25 4.59 7.31
C ARG A 254 -17.23 5.10 8.75
N VAL A 255 -18.31 4.79 9.48
CA VAL A 255 -18.36 4.92 10.94
C VAL A 255 -18.37 3.52 11.56
N PHE A 256 -17.47 3.26 12.49
CA PHE A 256 -17.37 1.98 13.18
C PHE A 256 -17.49 2.15 14.69
N PHE A 257 -18.47 1.47 15.31
CA PHE A 257 -18.68 1.49 16.75
C PHE A 257 -17.94 0.34 17.42
N LYS A 258 -17.12 0.66 18.42
CA LYS A 258 -16.35 -0.31 19.18
C LYS A 258 -17.27 -1.13 20.10
N SER A 259 -17.81 -2.23 19.59
CA SER A 259 -18.71 -3.12 20.35
C SER A 259 -18.03 -3.74 21.57
N GLU A 260 -16.75 -4.06 21.46
CA GLU A 260 -15.96 -4.70 22.51
C GLU A 260 -14.65 -3.95 22.78
N ASP A 261 -14.28 -3.88 24.06
CA ASP A 261 -12.98 -3.35 24.47
C ASP A 261 -12.21 -4.42 25.23
N LYS A 262 -11.63 -5.35 24.47
CA LYS A 262 -10.86 -6.49 24.99
C LYS A 262 -9.66 -6.05 25.84
N MET A 263 -9.17 -4.83 25.64
CA MET A 263 -8.06 -4.26 26.42
C MET A 263 -8.47 -3.73 27.79
N LYS A 264 -9.78 -3.66 28.12
CA LYS A 264 -10.25 -3.20 29.45
C LYS A 264 -9.75 -4.05 30.60
N ILE A 265 -9.40 -5.32 30.36
CA ILE A 265 -8.89 -6.24 31.37
C ILE A 265 -7.59 -5.73 32.02
N HIS A 266 -6.82 -4.91 31.31
CA HIS A 266 -5.57 -4.32 31.81
C HIS A 266 -5.78 -3.04 32.63
N SER A 267 -7.03 -2.57 32.76
CA SER A 267 -7.33 -1.42 33.62
C SER A 267 -7.36 -1.86 35.09
N PRO A 268 -6.76 -1.10 36.03
CA PRO A 268 -6.81 -1.40 37.47
C PRO A 268 -8.24 -1.49 38.04
N SER A 269 -9.23 -0.99 37.30
CA SER A 269 -10.66 -0.97 37.67
C SER A 269 -11.53 -1.89 36.82
N ALA A 270 -10.95 -2.90 36.14
CA ALA A 270 -11.68 -3.79 35.22
C ALA A 270 -12.95 -4.39 35.83
N HIS A 271 -12.92 -4.74 37.12
CA HIS A 271 -14.03 -5.36 37.85
C HIS A 271 -15.13 -4.38 38.31
N ARG A 272 -14.87 -3.06 38.34
CA ARG A 272 -15.72 -2.05 39.00
C ARG A 272 -16.60 -1.22 38.06
N ARG A 273 -16.54 -1.44 36.75
CA ARG A 273 -17.31 -0.64 35.77
C ARG A 273 -18.40 -1.48 35.11
N VAL A 274 -19.65 -1.09 35.37
CA VAL A 274 -20.86 -1.46 34.61
C VAL A 274 -20.56 -1.38 33.11
N GLN A 275 -21.07 -2.34 32.31
CA GLN A 275 -21.01 -2.27 30.84
C GLN A 275 -21.36 -0.84 30.40
N SER A 276 -20.40 -0.17 29.76
CA SER A 276 -20.65 1.17 29.22
C SER A 276 -21.81 1.08 28.23
N LYS A 277 -22.92 1.78 28.50
CA LYS A 277 -24.07 1.84 27.58
C LYS A 277 -23.71 2.48 26.22
N ARG A 278 -22.53 3.12 26.13
CA ARG A 278 -22.04 3.79 24.94
C ARG A 278 -20.65 3.27 24.57
N SER A 279 -20.45 3.06 23.28
CA SER A 279 -19.21 2.61 22.69
C SER A 279 -18.49 3.77 22.02
N ASP A 280 -17.16 3.80 22.18
CA ASP A 280 -16.32 4.69 21.36
C ASP A 280 -16.55 4.35 19.89
N PHE A 281 -16.33 5.30 19.00
CA PHE A 281 -16.56 5.10 17.58
C PHE A 281 -15.49 5.78 16.74
N PHE A 282 -15.23 5.19 15.58
CA PHE A 282 -14.25 5.65 14.61
C PHE A 282 -14.94 6.34 13.45
N PHE A 283 -14.32 7.42 12.98
CA PHE A 283 -14.45 7.89 11.61
C PHE A 283 -13.27 7.33 10.81
N ASN A 284 -13.56 6.55 9.77
CA ASN A 284 -12.57 5.97 8.88
C ASN A 284 -12.50 6.80 7.59
N TYR A 285 -11.32 7.31 7.26
CA TYR A 285 -11.04 8.07 6.04
C TYR A 285 -10.06 7.28 5.17
N PHE A 286 -10.60 6.34 4.37
CA PHE A 286 -9.80 5.35 3.64
C PHE A 286 -8.80 5.99 2.68
N THR A 287 -9.20 7.01 1.93
CA THR A 287 -8.35 7.75 0.98
C THR A 287 -7.27 8.61 1.63
N LEU A 288 -7.40 8.89 2.93
CA LEU A 288 -6.39 9.61 3.72
C LEU A 288 -5.45 8.66 4.47
N GLY A 289 -5.81 7.37 4.55
CA GLY A 289 -5.11 6.41 5.41
C GLY A 289 -5.27 6.71 6.90
N ILE A 290 -6.35 7.37 7.33
CA ILE A 290 -6.53 7.86 8.70
C ILE A 290 -7.81 7.33 9.33
N ASP A 291 -7.71 6.89 10.59
CA ASP A 291 -8.86 6.69 11.48
C ASP A 291 -8.83 7.67 12.66
N VAL A 292 -9.98 8.24 12.99
CA VAL A 292 -10.15 9.13 14.14
C VAL A 292 -11.11 8.49 15.14
N LEU A 293 -10.63 8.19 16.34
CA LEU A 293 -11.43 7.62 17.43
C LEU A 293 -11.97 8.72 18.34
N PHE A 294 -13.30 8.70 18.50
CA PHE A 294 -14.02 9.59 19.39
C PHE A 294 -14.41 8.87 20.67
N ASP A 295 -14.32 9.61 21.77
CA ASP A 295 -14.82 9.18 23.06
C ASP A 295 -16.36 9.14 23.09
N ALA A 296 -16.92 8.01 23.53
CA ALA A 296 -18.37 7.78 23.52
C ALA A 296 -19.19 8.74 24.39
N ARG A 297 -18.54 9.41 25.36
CA ARG A 297 -19.20 10.30 26.32
C ARG A 297 -19.06 11.75 25.89
N THR A 298 -17.85 12.15 25.49
CA THR A 298 -17.56 13.54 25.14
C THR A 298 -17.69 13.83 23.64
N HIS A 299 -17.72 12.80 22.79
CA HIS A 299 -17.69 12.90 21.33
C HIS A 299 -16.47 13.68 20.80
N LYS A 300 -15.38 13.64 21.56
CA LYS A 300 -14.12 14.31 21.24
C LYS A 300 -13.06 13.31 20.79
N THR A 301 -12.22 13.76 19.87
CA THR A 301 -11.08 13.01 19.34
C THR A 301 -10.10 12.69 20.46
N LYS A 302 -9.81 11.39 20.65
CA LYS A 302 -8.84 10.93 21.66
C LYS A 302 -7.73 10.03 21.12
N LYS A 303 -7.88 9.53 19.89
CA LYS A 303 -6.86 8.71 19.22
C LYS A 303 -6.96 8.91 17.71
N ILE A 304 -5.81 8.97 17.04
CA ILE A 304 -5.70 9.05 15.59
C ILE A 304 -4.77 7.92 15.14
N ILE A 305 -5.17 7.17 14.11
CA ILE A 305 -4.39 6.06 13.55
C ILE A 305 -4.06 6.40 12.10
N MET A 306 -2.79 6.28 11.72
CA MET A 306 -2.30 6.47 10.36
C MET A 306 -1.81 5.12 9.82
N HIS A 307 -2.34 4.68 8.69
CA HIS A 307 -2.04 3.39 8.05
C HIS A 307 -1.06 3.57 6.90
N THR A 308 -0.06 2.69 6.78
CA THR A 308 0.96 2.76 5.72
C THR A 308 0.62 1.90 4.49
N ASN A 309 -0.43 1.08 4.58
CA ASN A 309 -0.96 0.23 3.50
C ASN A 309 0.10 -0.67 2.82
N PHE A 310 0.98 -1.32 3.59
CA PHE A 310 1.89 -2.32 3.02
C PHE A 310 1.15 -3.62 2.63
N PRO A 311 1.48 -4.21 1.47
CA PRO A 311 1.08 -5.58 1.15
C PRO A 311 1.52 -6.56 2.23
N GLY A 312 0.75 -7.62 2.46
CA GLY A 312 1.01 -8.58 3.54
C GLY A 312 0.59 -8.06 4.93
N HIS A 313 -0.13 -6.94 5.02
CA HIS A 313 -0.85 -6.55 6.22
C HIS A 313 -2.34 -6.83 6.07
N TYR A 314 -3.02 -7.11 7.17
CA TYR A 314 -4.46 -7.43 7.17
C TYR A 314 -5.35 -6.31 6.59
N ASN A 315 -4.96 -5.04 6.77
CA ASN A 315 -5.70 -3.90 6.23
C ASN A 315 -5.25 -3.48 4.83
N PHE A 316 -4.35 -4.22 4.19
CA PHE A 316 -3.93 -3.90 2.83
C PHE A 316 -5.14 -3.78 1.90
N ASN A 317 -5.10 -2.84 0.97
CA ASN A 317 -6.18 -2.51 0.03
C ASN A 317 -7.41 -1.82 0.65
N MET A 318 -7.50 -1.72 1.99
CA MET A 318 -8.59 -0.98 2.65
C MET A 318 -8.31 0.52 2.72
N TYR A 319 -7.04 0.91 2.83
CA TYR A 319 -6.61 2.30 2.98
C TYR A 319 -5.70 2.71 1.83
N HIS A 320 -5.59 4.00 1.59
CA HIS A 320 -4.42 4.58 0.93
C HIS A 320 -3.29 4.72 1.96
N ARG A 321 -2.04 4.73 1.50
CA ARG A 321 -0.89 5.02 2.37
C ARG A 321 -1.02 6.44 2.93
N CYS A 322 -0.92 6.57 4.25
CA CYS A 322 -0.83 7.85 4.91
C CYS A 322 0.62 8.35 4.83
N GLU A 323 0.86 9.40 4.03
CA GLU A 323 2.16 10.06 3.87
C GLU A 323 2.52 10.91 5.10
N PHE A 324 2.68 10.26 6.25
CA PHE A 324 2.95 10.97 7.49
C PHE A 324 4.44 11.28 7.68
N GLN A 325 4.71 12.37 8.41
CA GLN A 325 6.02 12.74 8.92
C GLN A 325 5.91 13.03 10.42
N LEU A 326 6.72 12.32 11.20
CA LEU A 326 6.83 12.44 12.66
C LEU A 326 8.29 12.71 13.00
N GLU A 327 8.54 13.75 13.80
CA GLU A 327 9.88 14.04 14.32
C GLU A 327 9.90 13.85 15.83
N LEU A 328 10.91 13.12 16.31
CA LEU A 328 11.12 12.80 17.71
C LEU A 328 12.56 13.17 18.12
N ALA A 329 12.76 13.53 19.38
CA ALA A 329 14.10 13.61 19.95
C ALA A 329 14.68 12.20 20.11
N ALA A 330 15.98 12.02 19.86
CA ALA A 330 16.63 10.74 20.06
C ALA A 330 16.87 10.48 21.56
N ASP A 331 16.73 9.23 21.98
CA ASP A 331 17.06 8.80 23.35
C ASP A 331 18.48 8.23 23.45
N LYS A 332 19.03 7.79 22.31
CA LYS A 332 20.30 7.07 22.21
C LYS A 332 21.26 7.79 21.27
N VAL A 333 22.55 7.76 21.63
CA VAL A 333 23.64 8.20 20.75
C VAL A 333 24.04 7.04 19.86
N THR A 334 24.21 7.31 18.57
CA THR A 334 24.74 6.36 17.58
C THR A 334 25.99 6.97 16.95
N GLU A 335 26.96 6.15 16.52
CA GLU A 335 28.21 6.63 15.89
C GLU A 335 27.94 7.57 14.70
N ASP A 336 26.86 7.31 13.95
CA ASP A 336 26.49 8.04 12.74
C ASP A 336 25.64 9.30 12.98
N ALA A 337 25.09 9.51 14.19
CA ALA A 337 24.19 10.63 14.47
C ALA A 337 24.21 11.07 15.95
N PRO A 338 24.45 12.37 16.23
CA PRO A 338 24.45 12.91 17.58
C PRO A 338 23.05 12.92 18.19
N LEU A 339 22.96 13.06 19.52
CA LEU A 339 21.69 13.07 20.25
C LEU A 339 20.75 14.20 19.80
N ASP A 340 21.32 15.35 19.42
CA ASP A 340 20.57 16.54 19.01
C ASP A 340 19.93 16.40 17.60
N ALA A 341 20.33 15.39 16.82
CA ALA A 341 19.73 15.15 15.51
C ALA A 341 18.36 14.46 15.67
N PRO A 342 17.26 15.05 15.17
CA PRO A 342 15.93 14.47 15.32
C PRO A 342 15.83 13.11 14.61
N VAL A 343 14.95 12.25 15.12
CA VAL A 343 14.55 10.99 14.48
C VAL A 343 13.33 11.27 13.62
N THR A 344 13.52 11.37 12.30
CA THR A 344 12.41 11.53 11.33
C THR A 344 11.83 10.17 10.96
N ILE A 345 10.55 10.00 11.22
CA ILE A 345 9.80 8.78 10.96
C ILE A 345 8.73 9.06 9.91
N THR A 346 8.70 8.22 8.88
CA THR A 346 7.72 8.29 7.79
C THR A 346 7.07 6.92 7.57
N ALA A 347 6.14 6.84 6.62
CA ALA A 347 5.53 5.59 6.18
C ALA A 347 6.54 4.58 5.58
N TYR A 348 7.79 4.98 5.36
CA TYR A 348 8.84 4.17 4.74
C TYR A 348 9.95 3.76 5.71
N THR A 349 9.98 4.34 6.91
CA THR A 349 10.99 4.04 7.93
C THR A 349 10.83 2.61 8.45
N LYS A 350 11.93 1.87 8.55
CA LYS A 350 11.96 0.53 9.18
C LYS A 350 12.05 0.64 10.70
N TRP A 351 11.47 -0.34 11.39
CA TRP A 351 11.43 -0.34 12.84
C TRP A 351 12.81 -0.42 13.50
N ASP A 352 13.76 -1.20 12.98
CA ASP A 352 15.13 -1.24 13.56
C ASP A 352 15.81 0.13 13.56
N ALA A 353 15.60 0.94 12.51
CA ALA A 353 16.14 2.29 12.45
C ALA A 353 15.57 3.17 13.59
N ILE A 354 14.28 3.00 13.91
CA ILE A 354 13.61 3.70 15.01
C ILE A 354 14.12 3.18 16.36
N ALA A 355 14.10 1.87 16.56
CA ALA A 355 14.49 1.21 17.81
C ALA A 355 15.97 1.40 18.16
N SER A 356 16.82 1.65 17.16
CA SER A 356 18.24 1.98 17.36
C SER A 356 18.45 3.35 18.02
N ARG A 357 17.56 4.33 17.75
CA ARG A 357 17.69 5.71 18.25
C ARG A 357 16.73 6.05 19.39
N LEU A 358 15.62 5.33 19.51
CA LEU A 358 14.62 5.52 20.56
C LEU A 358 14.64 4.39 21.59
N ALA A 359 14.07 4.62 22.77
CA ALA A 359 13.84 3.62 23.81
C ALA A 359 12.35 3.23 23.93
N PRO A 360 11.77 2.50 22.96
CA PRO A 360 10.40 1.99 23.05
C PRO A 360 10.28 0.90 24.13
N ALA A 361 9.05 0.57 24.50
CA ALA A 361 8.76 -0.51 25.44
C ALA A 361 9.39 -1.85 24.98
N GLU A 362 10.13 -2.50 25.89
CA GLU A 362 10.90 -3.72 25.58
C GLU A 362 10.04 -4.90 25.11
N ARG A 363 8.82 -5.02 25.66
CA ARG A 363 7.89 -6.12 25.35
C ARG A 363 6.73 -5.60 24.50
N PRO A 364 6.64 -5.98 23.22
CA PRO A 364 5.51 -5.60 22.39
C PRO A 364 4.24 -6.36 22.76
N VAL A 365 3.10 -5.73 22.48
CA VAL A 365 1.81 -6.44 22.46
C VAL A 365 1.66 -7.13 21.11
N VAL A 366 1.42 -8.44 21.11
CA VAL A 366 1.22 -9.21 19.88
C VAL A 366 -0.25 -9.11 19.44
N LEU A 367 -0.47 -8.65 18.21
CA LEU A 367 -1.80 -8.52 17.63
C LEU A 367 -2.07 -9.67 16.64
N HIS A 368 -3.01 -10.53 17.02
CA HIS A 368 -3.61 -11.52 16.12
C HIS A 368 -4.95 -11.01 15.61
N ARG A 369 -4.98 -10.52 14.38
CA ARG A 369 -6.25 -10.17 13.73
C ARG A 369 -6.94 -11.44 13.28
N VAL A 370 -8.19 -11.62 13.68
CA VAL A 370 -9.10 -12.68 13.19
C VAL A 370 -10.31 -11.97 12.64
N GLY A 371 -10.68 -12.26 11.39
CA GLY A 371 -11.80 -11.59 10.73
C GLY A 371 -13.12 -11.86 11.45
N SER A 372 -14.07 -10.92 11.34
CA SER A 372 -15.44 -11.09 11.86
C SER A 372 -16.18 -12.28 11.21
N THR A 373 -15.73 -12.71 10.03
CA THR A 373 -16.24 -13.89 9.29
C THR A 373 -15.42 -15.16 9.54
N ASN A 374 -14.55 -15.18 10.56
CA ASN A 374 -13.70 -16.33 10.89
C ASN A 374 -12.74 -16.75 9.77
N THR A 375 -12.45 -15.84 8.84
CA THR A 375 -11.35 -15.97 7.88
C THR A 375 -10.04 -15.73 8.63
N ALA A 376 -9.19 -16.76 8.69
CA ALA A 376 -7.90 -16.68 9.36
C ALA A 376 -7.04 -15.62 8.64
N ASN A 377 -6.43 -14.72 9.42
CA ASN A 377 -5.44 -13.80 8.88
C ASN A 377 -4.23 -14.60 8.38
N VAL A 378 -4.08 -14.68 7.06
CA VAL A 378 -3.03 -15.43 6.38
C VAL A 378 -1.65 -14.79 6.49
N PHE A 379 -1.57 -13.55 6.98
CA PHE A 379 -0.32 -12.79 7.04
C PHE A 379 0.43 -12.90 8.37
N GLY A 380 -0.18 -13.55 9.38
CA GLY A 380 0.40 -13.68 10.71
C GLY A 380 0.16 -12.46 11.60
N SER A 381 0.82 -12.44 12.76
CA SER A 381 0.66 -11.38 13.76
C SER A 381 1.54 -10.15 13.48
N THR A 382 1.14 -9.02 14.05
CA THR A 382 1.95 -7.81 14.14
C THR A 382 2.33 -7.51 15.60
N PHE A 383 3.34 -6.67 15.80
CA PHE A 383 3.88 -6.32 17.10
C PHE A 383 3.65 -4.83 17.39
N SER A 384 3.00 -4.51 18.50
CA SER A 384 2.73 -3.13 18.91
C SER A 384 3.70 -2.69 20.00
N TYR A 385 4.53 -1.70 19.68
CA TYR A 385 5.50 -1.11 20.60
C TYR A 385 5.03 0.28 21.05
N GLY A 386 4.95 0.48 22.35
CA GLY A 386 4.61 1.78 22.93
C GLY A 386 5.83 2.67 23.09
N TYR A 387 5.70 3.95 22.76
CA TYR A 387 6.69 4.99 23.04
C TYR A 387 5.96 6.30 23.28
N GLN A 388 6.13 6.90 24.46
CA GLN A 388 5.44 8.14 24.84
C GLN A 388 3.90 7.98 24.70
N ASP A 389 3.29 8.81 23.88
CA ASP A 389 1.87 8.82 23.53
C ASP A 389 1.59 8.20 22.14
N ILE A 390 2.50 7.32 21.70
CA ILE A 390 2.57 6.74 20.37
C ILE A 390 2.64 5.20 20.47
N ILE A 391 1.97 4.52 19.55
CA ILE A 391 2.10 3.07 19.36
C ILE A 391 2.49 2.81 17.91
N PHE A 392 3.58 2.06 17.73
CA PHE A 392 4.04 1.57 16.44
C PHE A 392 3.56 0.14 16.26
N GLU A 393 2.70 -0.12 15.26
CA GLU A 393 2.37 -1.48 14.82
C GLU A 393 3.38 -1.90 13.75
N VAL A 394 4.15 -2.95 14.04
CA VAL A 394 5.27 -3.41 13.23
C VAL A 394 4.96 -4.79 12.65
N MET A 395 5.20 -4.96 11.36
CA MET A 395 5.06 -6.22 10.65
C MET A 395 6.30 -7.11 10.84
N PRO A 396 6.20 -8.44 10.61
CA PRO A 396 7.35 -9.35 10.71
C PRO A 396 8.53 -8.99 9.80
N ASN A 397 8.29 -8.29 8.69
CA ASN A 397 9.31 -7.79 7.77
C ASN A 397 9.89 -6.42 8.16
N ASN A 398 9.63 -5.97 9.40
CA ASN A 398 10.19 -4.77 10.02
C ASN A 398 9.66 -3.43 9.48
N TYR A 399 8.63 -3.45 8.63
CA TYR A 399 7.91 -2.24 8.22
C TYR A 399 6.82 -1.87 9.23
N ILE A 400 6.58 -0.57 9.38
CA ILE A 400 5.50 -0.04 10.21
C ILE A 400 4.20 -0.20 9.43
N ALA A 401 3.24 -0.96 9.95
CA ALA A 401 1.90 -1.09 9.38
C ALA A 401 0.99 0.09 9.73
N SER A 402 1.08 0.56 10.97
CA SER A 402 0.33 1.72 11.42
C SER A 402 1.02 2.46 12.56
N LEU A 403 0.72 3.75 12.65
CA LEU A 403 1.13 4.64 13.72
C LEU A 403 -0.12 5.14 14.45
N THR A 404 -0.23 4.82 15.73
CA THR A 404 -1.35 5.27 16.57
C THR A 404 -0.89 6.35 17.54
N LEU A 405 -1.51 7.51 17.48
CA LEU A 405 -1.33 8.64 18.39
C LEU A 405 -2.52 8.67 19.35
N TYR A 406 -2.31 8.88 20.64
CA TYR A 406 -3.41 8.99 21.60
C TYR A 406 -3.18 10.10 22.62
N GLN A 407 -4.25 10.71 23.09
CA GLN A 407 -4.16 11.66 24.19
C GLN A 407 -4.04 10.88 25.52
N PRO A 408 -2.97 11.06 26.30
CA PRO A 408 -2.85 10.45 27.62
C PRO A 408 -3.90 11.00 28.58
N ALA A 409 -4.31 10.18 29.55
CA ALA A 409 -5.30 10.58 30.56
C ALA A 409 -4.76 11.65 31.55
N THR A 410 -3.44 11.63 31.80
CA THR A 410 -2.74 12.59 32.64
C THR A 410 -1.76 13.38 31.79
N PRO A 411 -1.77 14.73 31.88
CA PRO A 411 -0.73 15.55 31.28
C PRO A 411 0.64 15.07 31.78
N TYR A 412 1.59 14.93 30.88
CA TYR A 412 2.97 14.62 31.22
C TYR A 412 3.88 15.50 30.37
N HIS A 413 5.09 15.76 30.87
CA HIS A 413 6.11 16.44 30.10
C HIS A 413 6.97 15.39 29.38
N VAL A 414 7.26 15.58 28.10
CA VAL A 414 8.00 14.61 27.29
C VAL A 414 9.39 14.32 27.89
N ALA A 415 10.02 15.30 28.53
CA ALA A 415 11.31 15.09 29.20
C ALA A 415 11.23 14.10 30.40
N ASP A 416 10.06 13.93 31.01
CA ASP A 416 9.89 13.03 32.17
C ASP A 416 9.82 11.56 31.74
N TRP A 417 9.58 11.30 30.45
CA TRP A 417 9.44 9.94 29.89
C TRP A 417 10.69 9.09 30.16
N ASN A 418 11.89 9.66 29.95
CA ASN A 418 13.15 8.95 30.14
C ASN A 418 13.47 8.72 31.63
N THR A 419 12.98 9.59 32.52
CA THR A 419 13.18 9.45 33.97
C THR A 419 12.36 8.28 34.52
N THR A 420 11.14 8.09 34.01
CA THR A 420 10.21 7.05 34.51
C THR A 420 10.58 5.65 34.02
N ALA A 421 11.12 5.53 32.80
CA ALA A 421 11.62 4.27 32.24
C ALA A 421 12.84 3.71 33.01
N ILE A 422 13.65 4.60 33.60
CA ILE A 422 14.83 4.24 34.41
C ILE A 422 14.42 3.91 35.86
N THR A 423 13.44 4.61 36.44
CA THR A 423 13.03 4.40 37.85
C THR A 423 12.02 3.26 38.05
N GLY A 424 11.41 2.72 36.98
CA GLY A 424 10.55 1.52 37.05
C GLY A 424 11.26 0.25 37.53
N HIS A 425 12.59 0.28 37.67
CA HIS A 425 13.42 -0.85 38.11
C HIS A 425 13.89 -0.80 39.57
N ILE A 426 13.54 0.22 40.35
CA ILE A 426 13.90 0.29 41.79
C ILE A 426 12.68 0.70 42.61
N GLY A 427 11.82 -0.28 42.89
CA GLY A 427 10.58 -0.06 43.64
C GLY A 427 9.95 -1.36 44.12
N SER A 428 10.75 -2.30 44.63
CA SER A 428 10.21 -3.44 45.38
C SER A 428 9.68 -2.96 46.72
N SER A 429 8.37 -2.71 46.80
CA SER A 429 7.69 -2.58 48.09
C SER A 429 7.63 -3.95 48.76
N SER A 430 8.35 -4.04 49.87
CA SER A 430 8.36 -5.13 50.83
C SER A 430 6.95 -5.51 51.30
N SER A 431 6.57 -6.77 51.14
CA SER A 431 5.55 -7.41 51.97
C SER A 431 5.96 -8.84 52.30
N THR A 432 6.30 -9.02 53.56
CA THR A 432 6.47 -10.28 54.28
C THR A 432 5.27 -11.21 54.07
N GLY A 433 5.54 -12.46 53.72
CA GLY A 433 4.53 -13.53 53.61
C GLY A 433 5.20 -14.90 53.60
N SER A 434 4.92 -15.67 54.63
CA SER A 434 5.52 -16.93 55.06
C SER A 434 5.31 -18.14 54.15
N SER A 435 6.37 -18.96 54.03
CA SER A 435 6.43 -20.43 53.93
C SER A 435 5.31 -21.21 53.22
N SER A 436 5.67 -21.95 52.17
CA SER A 436 5.57 -23.42 52.21
C SER A 436 6.49 -24.07 51.17
N SER A 437 7.19 -25.10 51.62
CA SER A 437 8.17 -25.92 50.92
C SER A 437 7.50 -27.04 50.13
N SER A 438 7.93 -27.26 48.89
CA SER A 438 8.00 -28.62 48.33
C SER A 438 9.11 -28.71 47.27
N THR A 439 10.13 -29.46 47.66
CA THR A 439 11.27 -29.95 46.89
C THR A 439 10.86 -31.01 45.88
N THR A 440 11.31 -30.88 44.63
CA THR A 440 11.73 -32.01 43.78
C THR A 440 12.87 -31.58 42.87
N ALA A 441 13.90 -32.44 42.82
CA ALA A 441 15.22 -32.24 42.21
C ALA A 441 15.26 -32.72 40.72
N PRO A 442 16.39 -32.53 40.00
CA PRO A 442 16.42 -32.32 38.55
C PRO A 442 16.87 -33.54 37.72
N SER A 443 16.62 -33.48 36.41
CA SER A 443 17.29 -34.25 35.34
C SER A 443 16.99 -33.53 34.01
N SER A 444 17.78 -33.51 32.95
CA SER A 444 19.19 -33.82 32.68
C SER A 444 19.51 -33.19 31.30
N SER A 445 20.75 -32.75 31.13
CA SER A 445 21.52 -32.50 29.90
C SER A 445 20.92 -32.90 28.53
N GLY A 446 21.01 -31.98 27.57
CA GLY A 446 20.87 -32.26 26.14
C GLY A 446 21.33 -31.09 25.28
N GLY A 447 22.65 -30.97 25.07
CA GLY A 447 23.22 -30.01 24.13
C GLY A 447 22.92 -30.41 22.68
N ARG A 448 22.65 -29.42 21.81
CA ARG A 448 22.67 -29.60 20.36
C ARG A 448 23.14 -28.34 19.64
N ASN A 449 24.35 -28.49 19.09
CA ASN A 449 24.98 -27.86 17.93
C ASN A 449 24.26 -26.68 17.26
N VAL A 450 24.96 -25.55 17.30
CA VAL A 450 24.83 -24.43 16.36
C VAL A 450 25.50 -24.83 15.04
N LEU A 451 24.70 -24.99 13.98
CA LEU A 451 25.20 -25.04 12.61
C LEU A 451 24.90 -23.70 11.94
N LEU A 452 25.97 -22.94 11.69
CA LEU A 452 26.01 -21.78 10.82
C LEU A 452 25.64 -22.22 9.40
N HIS A 453 24.56 -21.67 8.84
CA HIS A 453 24.26 -21.79 7.42
C HIS A 453 24.49 -20.44 6.73
N GLU A 454 25.39 -20.49 5.75
CA GLU A 454 25.76 -19.41 4.83
C GLU A 454 24.57 -18.80 4.11
N ALA A 455 24.62 -17.47 3.92
CA ALA A 455 23.65 -16.68 3.19
C ALA A 455 23.65 -17.02 1.69
N LYS A 456 22.50 -17.43 1.16
CA LYS A 456 22.22 -17.50 -0.29
C LYS A 456 21.74 -16.13 -0.80
N PRO A 457 22.01 -15.79 -2.09
CA PRO A 457 21.66 -14.49 -2.66
C PRO A 457 20.14 -14.29 -2.72
N ASN A 458 19.71 -13.05 -2.45
CA ASN A 458 18.32 -12.59 -2.39
C ASN A 458 17.46 -13.02 -3.60
N GLN A 459 16.77 -14.15 -3.50
CA GLN A 459 15.52 -14.35 -4.24
C GLN A 459 14.46 -13.48 -3.56
N ALA A 460 13.95 -12.47 -4.26
CA ALA A 460 12.77 -11.75 -3.82
C ALA A 460 11.61 -12.76 -3.74
N ASN A 461 11.20 -13.12 -2.53
CA ASN A 461 10.06 -14.00 -2.31
C ASN A 461 8.80 -13.26 -2.78
N ILE A 462 8.31 -13.60 -3.97
CA ILE A 462 7.04 -13.09 -4.50
C ILE A 462 5.92 -13.92 -3.87
N ARG A 463 5.00 -13.27 -3.17
CA ARG A 463 3.76 -13.90 -2.69
C ARG A 463 2.67 -13.79 -3.74
N ILE A 464 1.83 -14.83 -3.79
CA ILE A 464 0.63 -14.89 -4.63
C ILE A 464 -0.56 -15.02 -3.68
N THR A 465 -1.49 -14.06 -3.73
CA THR A 465 -2.76 -14.16 -3.02
C THR A 465 -3.90 -14.13 -4.02
N ALA A 466 -4.82 -15.09 -3.89
CA ALA A 466 -6.03 -15.18 -4.72
C ALA A 466 -7.15 -14.29 -4.19
#